data_AF-A0A4V6KT38-F1
#
_entry.id   AF-A0A4V6KT38-F1
#
_cell.length_a   1.000
_cell.length_b   1.000
_cell.length_c   1.000
_cell.angle_alpha   90.00
_cell.angle_beta   90.00
_cell.angle_gamma   90.00
#
_symmetry.space_group_name_H-M   'P 1'
#
loop_
_entity.id
_entity.type
_entity.pdbx_description
1 polymer ?
#
loop_
_entity_poly.entity_id
_entity_poly.type
_entity_poly.pdbx_seq_one_letter_code
_entity_poly.pdbx_strand_id
1 'polypeptide(L)'
;MNYDQLPPFVKESVVFDEHDKIKLSHIECLPSPQEVDDFSALPEIYELLNAFIGDLSTRNIHLQLKAKEYLQDNQIDKAWKVLLL
;
A
#
# COMPACT_ATOMS: atom_id res chain seq x y z
N MET A 1 1.31 15.28 0.78
CA MET A 1 2.39 15.15 1.79
C MET A 1 3.71 15.58 1.16
N ASN A 2 4.78 15.81 1.93
CA ASN A 2 6.13 15.91 1.36
C ASN A 2 6.79 14.51 1.33
N TYR A 3 7.66 14.25 0.35
CA TYR A 3 8.43 12.99 0.25
C TYR A 3 9.15 12.61 1.54
N ASP A 4 9.65 13.61 2.28
CA ASP A 4 10.33 13.39 3.55
C ASP A 4 9.40 12.84 4.66
N GLN A 5 8.10 13.12 4.57
CA GLN A 5 7.08 12.65 5.51
C GLN A 5 6.60 11.23 5.24
N LEU A 6 7.15 10.56 4.21
CA LEU A 6 6.84 9.15 3.98
C LEU A 6 7.20 8.32 5.23
N PRO A 7 6.43 7.28 5.55
CA PRO A 7 6.77 6.34 6.59
C PRO A 7 8.07 5.59 6.26
N PRO A 8 8.81 5.12 7.29
CA PRO A 8 10.02 4.33 7.10
C PRO A 8 9.74 3.07 6.27
N PHE A 9 8.60 2.39 6.46
CA PHE A 9 8.26 1.19 5.69
C PHE A 9 8.12 1.44 4.17
N VAL A 10 7.77 2.66 3.74
CA VAL A 10 7.75 3.04 2.32
C VAL A 10 9.15 3.41 1.84
N LYS A 11 9.89 4.19 2.64
CA LYS A 11 11.25 4.63 2.31
C LYS A 11 12.23 3.45 2.21
N GLU A 12 12.12 2.50 3.13
CA GLU A 12 12.95 1.30 3.25
C GLU A 12 12.39 0.11 2.45
N SER A 13 11.22 0.26 1.82
CA SER A 13 10.67 -0.78 0.94
C SER A 13 11.63 -1.04 -0.22
N VAL A 14 11.89 -2.33 -0.45
CA VAL A 14 12.64 -2.86 -1.60
C VAL A 14 11.77 -3.01 -2.86
N VAL A 15 10.45 -2.87 -2.73
CA VAL A 15 9.48 -3.03 -3.82
C VAL A 15 9.23 -1.71 -4.56
N PHE A 16 9.24 -0.60 -3.82
CA PHE A 16 9.04 0.73 -4.39
C PHE A 16 10.35 1.32 -4.88
N ASP A 17 10.34 1.79 -6.13
CA ASP A 17 11.43 2.58 -6.68
C ASP A 17 11.30 4.05 -6.25
N GLU A 18 12.32 4.87 -6.52
CA GLU A 18 12.32 6.29 -6.18
C GLU A 18 11.10 7.02 -6.77
N HIS A 19 10.72 6.68 -8.00
CA HIS A 19 9.54 7.22 -8.66
C HIS A 19 8.22 6.82 -7.98
N ASP A 20 8.10 5.59 -7.50
CA ASP A 20 6.90 5.13 -6.78
C ASP A 20 6.77 5.85 -5.43
N LYS A 21 7.89 6.04 -4.73
CA LYS A 21 7.94 6.80 -3.48
C LYS A 21 7.53 8.26 -3.71
N ILE A 22 8.00 8.88 -4.80
CA ILE A 22 7.56 10.23 -5.19
C ILE A 22 6.05 10.26 -5.41
N LYS A 23 5.48 9.31 -6.17
CA LYS A 23 4.04 9.21 -6.38
C LYS A 23 3.26 9.03 -5.08
N LEU A 24 3.72 8.15 -4.18
CA LEU A 24 3.09 7.96 -2.87
C LEU A 24 3.07 9.25 -2.05
N SER A 25 4.12 10.07 -2.17
CA SER A 25 4.20 11.35 -1.45
C SER A 25 3.20 12.40 -1.95
N HIS A 26 2.72 12.26 -3.20
CA HIS A 26 1.69 13.13 -3.76
C HIS A 26 0.29 12.91 -3.16
N ILE A 27 0.11 11.95 -2.24
CA ILE A 27 -1.17 11.80 -1.56
C ILE A 27 -1.56 13.08 -0.82
N GLU A 28 -2.78 13.55 -1.06
CA GLU A 28 -3.33 14.75 -0.43
C GLU A 28 -3.67 14.49 1.03
N CYS A 29 -4.33 13.36 1.31
CA CYS A 29 -4.70 12.93 2.65
C CYS A 29 -4.61 11.40 2.76
N LEU A 30 -4.04 10.89 3.86
CA LEU A 30 -4.01 9.45 4.11
C LEU A 30 -5.42 8.91 4.34
N PRO A 31 -5.73 7.69 3.87
CA PRO A 31 -7.04 7.10 4.06
C PRO A 31 -7.32 6.85 5.54
N SER A 32 -8.58 7.00 5.92
CA SER A 32 -9.03 6.80 7.30
C SER A 32 -8.99 5.32 7.67
N PRO A 33 -8.83 4.96 8.96
CA PRO A 33 -8.85 3.56 9.40
C PRO A 33 -10.10 2.81 8.93
N GLN A 34 -11.24 3.49 8.89
CA GLN A 34 -12.50 2.93 8.38
C GLN A 34 -12.41 2.58 6.89
N GLU A 35 -11.82 3.45 6.06
CA GLU A 35 -11.67 3.18 4.64
C GLU A 35 -10.67 2.07 4.36
N VAL A 36 -9.63 1.95 5.19
CA VAL A 36 -8.67 0.86 5.13
C VAL A 36 -9.35 -0.46 5.50
N ASP A 37 -10.18 -0.48 6.54
CA ASP A 37 -10.96 -1.64 6.96
C ASP A 37 -11.94 -2.08 5.86
N ASP A 38 -12.70 -1.15 5.30
CA ASP A 38 -13.58 -1.39 4.14
C ASP A 38 -12.82 -1.94 2.93
N PHE A 39 -11.58 -1.46 2.72
CA PHE A 39 -10.71 -1.95 1.65
C PHE A 39 -10.22 -3.38 1.90
N SER A 40 -9.94 -3.73 3.15
CA SER A 40 -9.56 -5.09 3.56
C SER A 40 -10.68 -6.11 3.30
N ALA A 41 -11.93 -5.65 3.35
CA ALA A 41 -13.11 -6.46 3.10
C ALA A 41 -13.38 -6.70 1.60
N LEU A 42 -12.65 -6.02 0.69
CA LEU A 42 -12.76 -6.30 -0.74
C LEU A 42 -12.29 -7.72 -1.02
N PRO A 43 -13.02 -8.50 -1.84
CA PRO A 43 -12.71 -9.91 -2.07
C PRO A 43 -11.28 -10.11 -2.57
N GLU A 44 -10.79 -9.27 -3.49
CA GLU A 44 -9.42 -9.32 -4.00
C GLU A 44 -8.36 -9.19 -2.88
N ILE A 45 -8.61 -8.27 -1.93
CA ILE A 45 -7.67 -7.99 -0.85
C ILE A 45 -7.80 -9.05 0.24
N TYR A 46 -9.02 -9.41 0.60
CA TYR A 46 -9.31 -10.48 1.53
C TYR A 46 -8.67 -11.80 1.08
N GLU A 47 -8.79 -12.16 -0.19
CA GLU A 47 -8.16 -13.36 -0.76
C GLU A 47 -6.64 -13.28 -0.71
N LEU A 48 -6.05 -12.13 -1.04
CA LEU A 48 -4.59 -11.90 -0.91
C LEU A 48 -4.16 -12.05 0.55
N LEU A 49 -4.84 -11.39 1.49
CA LEU A 49 -4.55 -11.48 2.92
C LEU A 49 -4.67 -12.91 3.40
N ASN A 50 -5.74 -13.61 3.02
CA ASN A 50 -6.02 -15.00 3.39
C ASN A 50 -4.98 -15.99 2.83
N ALA A 51 -4.54 -15.77 1.59
CA ALA A 51 -3.51 -16.58 0.95
C ALA A 51 -2.15 -16.51 1.67
N PHE A 52 -1.85 -15.40 2.34
CA PHE A 52 -0.57 -15.16 3.01
C PHE A 52 -0.68 -15.02 4.55
N ILE A 53 -1.76 -15.50 5.18
CA ILE A 53 -1.92 -15.48 6.65
C ILE A 53 -0.77 -16.21 7.36
N GLY A 54 -0.26 -17.30 6.77
CA GLY A 54 0.83 -18.10 7.32
C GLY A 54 2.23 -17.51 7.09
N ASP A 55 2.37 -16.56 6.15
CA ASP A 55 3.66 -16.05 5.68
C ASP A 55 3.65 -14.50 5.67
N LEU A 56 3.82 -13.92 6.87
CA LEU A 56 3.79 -12.47 7.07
C LEU A 56 4.84 -11.72 6.25
N SER A 57 6.02 -12.31 6.02
CA SER A 57 7.08 -11.74 5.18
C SER A 57 6.61 -11.60 3.73
N THR A 58 6.01 -12.68 3.20
CA THR A 58 5.48 -12.72 1.83
C THR A 58 4.26 -11.81 1.70
N ARG A 59 3.35 -11.82 2.68
CA ARG A 59 2.19 -10.91 2.73
C ARG A 59 2.60 -9.45 2.53
N ASN A 60 3.59 -8.97 3.28
CA ASN A 60 4.05 -7.58 3.17
C ASN A 60 4.56 -7.26 1.76
N ILE A 61 5.34 -8.15 1.15
CA ILE A 61 5.84 -7.96 -0.21
C ILE A 61 4.67 -7.90 -1.20
N HIS A 62 3.69 -8.80 -1.09
CA HIS A 62 2.53 -8.82 -1.97
C HIS A 62 1.63 -7.58 -1.80
N LEU A 63 1.44 -7.10 -0.57
CA LEU A 63 0.72 -5.83 -0.32
C LEU A 63 1.44 -4.66 -0.98
N GLN A 64 2.77 -4.59 -0.86
CA GLN A 64 3.57 -3.55 -1.51
C GLN A 64 3.49 -3.64 -3.05
N LEU A 65 3.53 -4.85 -3.61
CA LEU A 65 3.35 -5.07 -5.05
C LEU A 65 1.96 -4.62 -5.51
N LYS A 66 0.92 -4.99 -4.77
CA LYS A 66 -0.46 -4.60 -5.08
C LYS A 66 -0.64 -3.08 -5.02
N ALA A 67 -0.05 -2.44 -4.02
CA ALA A 67 0.00 -0.99 -3.92
C ALA A 67 0.74 -0.36 -5.11
N LYS A 68 1.84 -0.97 -5.57
CA LYS A 68 2.57 -0.52 -6.78
C LYS A 68 1.69 -0.60 -8.02
N GLU A 69 0.88 -1.64 -8.19
CA GLU A 69 -0.10 -1.72 -9.29
C GLU A 69 -1.10 -0.55 -9.24
N TYR A 70 -1.65 -0.23 -8.06
CA TYR A 70 -2.53 0.92 -7.92
C TYR A 70 -1.82 2.26 -8.23
N LEU A 71 -0.54 2.41 -7.88
CA LEU A 71 0.25 3.60 -8.25
C LEU A 71 0.49 3.71 -9.76
N GLN A 72 0.58 2.59 -10.48
CA GLN A 72 0.68 2.59 -11.93
C GLN A 72 -0.62 3.09 -12.58
N ASP A 73 -1.76 2.78 -11.97
CA ASP A 73 -3.08 3.27 -12.39
C ASP A 73 -3.40 4.70 -11.88
N ASN A 74 -2.43 5.39 -11.28
CA ASN A 74 -2.59 6.69 -10.61
C ASN A 74 -3.59 6.67 -9.42
N GLN A 75 -3.91 5.49 -8.89
CA GLN A 75 -4.77 5.30 -7.73
C GLN A 75 -3.95 5.33 -6.44
N ILE A 76 -3.38 6.49 -6.12
CA ILE A 76 -2.51 6.69 -4.95
C ILE A 76 -3.26 6.36 -3.65
N ASP A 77 -4.52 6.78 -3.53
CA ASP A 77 -5.38 6.48 -2.38
C ASP A 77 -5.48 4.97 -2.10
N LYS A 78 -5.77 4.16 -3.13
CA LYS A 78 -5.85 2.69 -2.99
C LYS A 78 -4.51 2.07 -2.63
N ALA A 79 -3.42 2.59 -3.20
CA ALA A 79 -2.08 2.12 -2.85
C ALA A 79 -1.82 2.30 -1.34
N TRP A 80 -2.19 3.44 -0.78
CA TRP A 80 -2.09 3.69 0.65
C TRP A 80 -3.02 2.81 1.48
N LYS A 81 -4.26 2.59 1.01
CA LYS A 81 -5.20 1.68 1.69
C LYS A 81 -4.60 0.29 1.85
N VAL A 82 -4.02 -0.27 0.78
CA VAL A 82 -3.32 -1.57 0.83
C VAL A 82 -2.13 -1.55 1.78
N LEU A 83 -1.32 -0.48 1.73
CA LEU A 83 -0.09 -0.38 2.51
C LEU A 83 -0.32 -0.26 4.02
N LEU A 84 -1.53 0.13 4.42
CA LEU A 84 -1.92 0.30 5.82
C LEU A 84 -2.62 -0.95 6.41
N LEU A 85 -2.73 -2.04 5.63
CA LEU A 85 -3.25 -3.36 6.04
C LEU A 85 -2.20 -4.27 6.66
#